data_AF-A0A0R1FIX1-F1
#
_entry.id   AF-A0A0R1FIX1-F1
#
_cell.length_a   1.000
_cell.length_b   1.000
_cell.length_c   1.000
_cell.angle_alpha   90.00
_cell.angle_beta   90.00
_cell.angle_gamma   90.00
#
_symmetry.space_group_name_H-M   'P 1'
#
loop_
_entity.id
_entity.type
_entity.pdbx_description
1 polymer ?
#
loop_
_entity_poly.entity_id
_entity_poly.type
_entity_poly.pdbx_seq_one_letter_code
_entity_poly.pdbx_strand_id
1 'polypeptide(L)'
;MFEPTKKRQTADEVKERVPEAVIKLLWQTLSDFRNQKKIVSSPLAIAFSDDHDDENIYILVMQENGNVAEEVTLAYNGDTDFLGQGTIVIITDKKKTISMTISKLNKD
;
A
#
# COMPACT_ATOMS: atom_id res chain seq x y z
N MET A 1 -3.49 -10.61 -12.87
CA MET A 1 -2.58 -10.00 -11.87
C MET A 1 -3.38 -9.70 -10.60
N PHE A 2 -2.79 -9.90 -9.43
CA PHE A 2 -3.42 -9.75 -8.11
C PHE A 2 -4.75 -10.49 -7.98
N GLU A 3 -4.76 -11.75 -8.42
CA GLU A 3 -5.95 -12.60 -8.42
C GLU A 3 -6.51 -12.77 -6.99
N PRO A 4 -7.84 -12.65 -6.79
CA PRO A 4 -8.45 -12.74 -5.47
C PRO A 4 -8.20 -14.09 -4.75
N THR A 5 -7.94 -15.15 -5.50
CA THR A 5 -7.70 -16.51 -4.99
C THR A 5 -6.28 -16.68 -4.43
N LYS A 6 -5.35 -15.76 -4.71
CA LYS A 6 -3.98 -15.82 -4.19
C LYS A 6 -3.94 -15.44 -2.71
N LYS A 7 -3.12 -16.15 -1.94
CA LYS A 7 -2.95 -15.87 -0.51
C LYS A 7 -2.24 -14.52 -0.32
N ARG A 8 -2.87 -13.61 0.44
CA ARG A 8 -2.26 -12.35 0.89
C ARG A 8 -1.25 -12.62 2.01
N GLN A 9 -0.09 -12.01 1.91
CA GLN A 9 0.99 -12.12 2.90
C GLN A 9 1.52 -10.72 3.19
N THR A 10 1.41 -10.29 4.44
CA THR A 10 2.06 -9.08 4.93
C THR A 10 3.30 -9.49 5.71
N ALA A 11 4.46 -8.97 5.31
CA ALA A 11 5.72 -9.22 6.00
C ALA A 11 5.74 -8.58 7.39
N ASP A 12 6.54 -9.13 8.31
CA ASP A 12 6.55 -8.67 9.70
C ASP A 12 7.06 -7.23 9.82
N GLU A 13 8.03 -6.84 9.00
CA GLU A 13 8.53 -5.45 8.93
C GLU A 13 7.45 -4.41 8.57
N VAL A 14 6.37 -4.82 7.87
CA VAL A 14 5.25 -3.93 7.59
C VAL A 14 4.36 -3.81 8.81
N LYS A 15 4.11 -4.92 9.51
CA LYS A 15 3.26 -4.95 10.72
C LYS A 15 3.88 -4.17 11.87
N GLU A 16 5.20 -4.11 11.92
CA GLU A 16 5.94 -3.34 12.93
C GLU A 16 5.87 -1.83 12.69
N ARG A 17 5.69 -1.39 11.44
CA ARG A 17 5.73 0.04 11.06
C ARG A 17 4.37 0.63 10.72
N VAL A 18 3.41 -0.17 10.28
CA VAL A 18 2.13 0.30 9.76
C VAL A 18 1.00 -0.31 10.59
N PRO A 19 0.07 0.51 11.13
CA PRO A 19 -1.06 0.00 11.90
C PRO A 19 -1.87 -1.05 11.14
N GLU A 20 -2.40 -2.06 11.84
CA GLU A 20 -3.17 -3.16 11.22
C GLU A 20 -4.38 -2.65 10.43
N ALA A 21 -5.05 -1.60 10.92
CA ALA A 21 -6.15 -0.95 10.23
C ALA A 21 -5.73 -0.38 8.87
N VAL A 22 -4.58 0.29 8.81
CA VAL A 22 -4.03 0.85 7.57
C VAL A 22 -3.61 -0.29 6.62
N ILE A 23 -2.98 -1.36 7.11
CA ILE A 23 -2.67 -2.55 6.30
C ILE A 23 -3.93 -3.13 5.64
N LYS A 24 -5.05 -3.20 6.38
CA LYS A 24 -6.35 -3.64 5.84
C LYS A 24 -6.85 -2.70 4.74
N LEU A 25 -6.72 -1.38 4.94
CA LEU A 25 -7.08 -0.38 3.94
C LEU A 25 -6.24 -0.52 2.66
N LEU A 26 -4.92 -0.75 2.77
CA LEU A 26 -4.07 -1.00 1.59
C LEU A 26 -4.50 -2.25 0.80
N TRP A 27 -4.91 -3.32 1.49
CA TRP A 27 -5.47 -4.51 0.83
C TRP A 27 -6.82 -4.24 0.18
N GLN A 28 -7.62 -3.34 0.77
CA GLN A 28 -8.87 -2.88 0.19
C GLN A 28 -8.61 -2.07 -1.08
N THR A 29 -7.69 -1.09 -1.04
CA THR A 29 -7.24 -0.31 -2.21
C THR A 29 -6.80 -1.20 -3.35
N LEU A 30 -6.00 -2.25 -3.08
CA LEU A 30 -5.62 -3.23 -4.10
C LEU A 30 -6.85 -3.91 -4.75
N SER A 31 -7.82 -4.29 -3.92
CA SER A 31 -9.06 -4.94 -4.39
C SER A 31 -9.86 -3.99 -5.29
N ASP A 32 -9.96 -2.73 -4.89
CA ASP A 32 -10.71 -1.70 -5.60
C ASP A 32 -10.04 -1.34 -6.92
N PHE A 33 -8.72 -1.13 -6.92
CA PHE A 33 -7.95 -0.89 -8.16
C PHE A 33 -8.09 -2.05 -9.14
N ARG A 34 -8.08 -3.30 -8.65
CA ARG A 34 -8.33 -4.47 -9.52
C ARG A 34 -9.75 -4.44 -10.09
N ASN A 35 -10.76 -4.22 -9.26
CA ASN A 35 -12.17 -4.20 -9.69
C ASN A 35 -12.43 -3.07 -10.69
N GLN A 36 -11.77 -1.93 -10.51
CA GLN A 36 -11.82 -0.76 -11.41
C GLN A 36 -10.92 -0.92 -12.65
N LYS A 37 -10.17 -2.02 -12.78
CA LYS A 37 -9.21 -2.28 -13.88
C LYS A 37 -8.10 -1.22 -13.99
N LYS A 38 -7.70 -0.62 -12.86
CA LYS A 38 -6.63 0.39 -12.75
C LYS A 38 -5.23 -0.19 -12.59
N ILE A 39 -5.12 -1.50 -12.33
CA ILE A 39 -3.83 -2.17 -12.22
C ILE A 39 -3.30 -2.48 -13.61
N VAL A 40 -2.18 -1.86 -13.96
CA VAL A 40 -1.47 -2.07 -15.23
C VAL A 40 -0.19 -2.87 -15.04
N SER A 41 0.43 -2.82 -13.86
CA SER A 41 1.64 -3.62 -13.58
C SER A 41 1.86 -3.99 -12.12
N SER A 42 2.90 -4.80 -11.90
CA SER A 42 3.41 -5.20 -10.59
C SER A 42 4.92 -4.99 -10.56
N PRO A 43 5.50 -4.49 -9.45
CA PRO A 43 4.85 -4.17 -8.18
C PRO A 43 4.03 -2.87 -8.19
N LEU A 44 3.11 -2.74 -7.23
CA LEU A 44 2.55 -1.45 -6.84
C LEU A 44 3.41 -0.87 -5.72
N ALA A 45 3.83 0.39 -5.84
CA ALA A 45 4.46 1.13 -4.76
C ALA A 45 3.43 2.07 -4.12
N ILE A 46 3.39 2.12 -2.81
CA ILE A 46 2.46 2.96 -2.05
C ILE A 46 3.30 3.85 -1.14
N ALA A 47 3.25 5.15 -1.41
CA ALA A 47 3.82 6.17 -0.53
C ALA A 47 2.71 6.79 0.32
N PHE A 48 3.00 7.06 1.59
CA PHE A 48 2.11 7.81 2.45
C PHE A 48 2.39 9.31 2.29
N SER A 49 1.33 10.11 2.27
CA SER A 49 1.45 11.55 2.46
C SER A 49 1.82 11.85 3.91
N ASP A 50 2.55 12.94 4.12
CA ASP A 50 2.80 13.47 5.46
C ASP A 50 1.60 14.25 5.99
N ASP A 51 0.77 14.77 5.08
CA ASP A 51 -0.47 15.45 5.41
C ASP A 51 -1.58 14.44 5.74
N HIS A 52 -2.41 14.79 6.73
CA HIS A 52 -3.62 14.07 7.11
C HIS A 52 -4.62 15.06 7.74
N ASP A 53 -5.87 14.64 7.90
CA ASP A 53 -6.86 15.36 8.69
C ASP A 53 -7.38 14.47 9.84
N ASP A 54 -8.43 14.92 10.53
CA ASP A 54 -9.00 14.23 11.68
C ASP A 54 -9.65 12.89 11.32
N GLU A 55 -10.00 12.67 10.05
CA GLU A 55 -10.75 11.50 9.58
C GLU A 55 -10.00 10.68 8.53
N ASN A 56 -8.97 11.25 7.89
CA ASN A 56 -8.35 10.65 6.71
C ASN A 56 -6.83 10.76 6.69
N ILE A 57 -6.22 9.75 6.09
CA ILE A 57 -4.84 9.79 5.58
C ILE A 57 -4.87 9.69 4.05
N TYR A 58 -3.77 10.09 3.42
CA TYR A 58 -3.64 10.11 1.96
C TYR A 58 -2.47 9.24 1.52
N ILE A 59 -2.67 8.46 0.46
CA ILE A 59 -1.62 7.64 -0.14
C ILE A 59 -1.50 7.92 -1.63
N LEU A 60 -0.29 7.76 -2.17
CA LEU A 60 -0.04 7.73 -3.60
C LEU A 60 0.28 6.30 -4.04
N VAL A 61 -0.56 5.74 -4.91
CA VAL A 61 -0.35 4.41 -5.50
C VAL A 61 0.32 4.56 -6.86
N MET A 62 1.53 4.01 -7.00
CA MET A 62 2.39 4.12 -8.18
C MET A 62 2.64 2.76 -8.83
N GLN A 63 2.73 2.77 -10.16
CA GLN A 63 3.03 1.62 -11.03
C GLN A 63 4.01 2.07 -12.13
N GLU A 64 4.61 1.11 -12.87
CA GLU A 64 5.49 1.43 -14.01
C GLU A 64 6.60 2.45 -13.65
N ASN A 65 7.28 2.24 -12.51
CA ASN A 65 8.31 3.16 -11.98
C ASN A 65 7.81 4.60 -11.77
N GLY A 66 6.53 4.77 -11.45
CA GLY A 66 5.92 6.09 -11.16
C GLY A 66 5.24 6.75 -12.35
N ASN A 67 5.30 6.17 -13.55
CA ASN A 67 4.63 6.72 -14.74
C ASN A 67 3.10 6.71 -14.64
N VAL A 68 2.56 5.83 -13.81
CA VAL A 68 1.13 5.79 -13.47
C VAL A 68 1.04 5.96 -11.97
N ALA A 69 0.37 7.04 -11.53
CA ALA A 69 0.19 7.37 -10.14
C ALA A 69 -1.24 7.86 -9.89
N GLU A 70 -1.83 7.46 -8.77
CA GLU A 70 -3.16 7.91 -8.35
C GLU A 70 -3.18 8.12 -6.84
N GLU A 71 -3.70 9.27 -6.42
CA GLU A 71 -3.93 9.58 -5.01
C GLU A 71 -5.21 8.89 -4.52
N VAL A 72 -5.14 8.33 -3.31
CA VAL A 72 -6.27 7.66 -2.68
C VAL A 72 -6.41 8.18 -1.25
N THR A 73 -7.60 8.70 -0.94
CA THR A 73 -8.01 9.06 0.42
C THR A 73 -8.45 7.81 1.15
N LEU A 74 -7.89 7.58 2.35
CA LEU A 74 -8.24 6.48 3.22
C LEU A 74 -8.86 7.03 4.50
N ALA A 75 -10.10 6.63 4.79
CA ALA A 75 -10.73 6.95 6.06
C ALA A 75 -10.00 6.23 7.20
N TYR A 76 -9.26 6.99 8.00
CA TYR A 76 -8.44 6.53 9.10
C TYR A 76 -8.20 7.68 10.09
N ASN A 77 -8.64 7.50 11.34
CA ASN A 77 -8.51 8.45 12.44
C ASN A 77 -7.71 7.87 13.62
N GLY A 78 -6.88 6.86 13.35
CA GLY A 78 -6.03 6.24 14.37
C GLY A 78 -4.66 6.90 14.48
N ASP A 79 -3.71 6.19 15.07
CA ASP A 79 -2.33 6.64 15.24
C ASP A 79 -1.62 6.90 13.91
N THR A 80 -1.03 8.09 13.74
CA THR A 80 -0.38 8.57 12.53
C THR A 80 1.13 8.67 12.63
N ASP A 81 1.76 8.17 13.70
CA ASP A 81 3.22 8.20 13.91
C ASP A 81 4.03 7.57 12.77
N PHE A 82 3.41 6.72 11.95
CA PHE A 82 4.02 6.08 10.78
C PHE A 82 4.10 6.98 9.53
N LEU A 83 3.35 8.08 9.48
CA LEU A 83 3.45 9.11 8.44
C LEU A 83 4.75 9.92 8.62
N GLY A 84 5.22 10.66 7.60
CA GLY A 84 6.46 11.45 7.73
C GLY A 84 7.76 10.64 7.72
N GLN A 85 7.70 9.31 7.82
CA GLN A 85 8.88 8.45 7.91
C GLN A 85 9.46 8.06 6.54
N GLY A 86 8.91 8.60 5.45
CA GLY A 86 9.27 8.23 4.08
C GLY A 86 8.98 6.77 3.73
N THR A 87 8.17 6.06 4.54
CA THR A 87 7.89 4.63 4.40
C THR A 87 7.19 4.35 3.08
N ILE A 88 7.77 3.48 2.24
CA ILE A 88 7.13 3.01 1.01
C ILE A 88 6.75 1.53 1.17
N VAL A 89 5.47 1.23 1.01
CA VAL A 89 4.94 -0.14 0.99
C VAL A 89 4.92 -0.65 -0.45
N ILE A 90 5.43 -1.86 -0.68
CA ILE A 90 5.47 -2.52 -1.98
C ILE A 90 4.52 -3.71 -1.97
N ILE A 91 3.56 -3.75 -2.90
CA ILE A 91 2.67 -4.89 -3.11
C ILE A 91 3.07 -5.59 -4.42
N THR A 92 3.54 -6.84 -4.30
CA THR A 92 4.04 -7.65 -5.42
C THR A 92 3.14 -8.85 -5.68
N ASP A 93 2.76 -9.06 -6.94
CA ASP A 93 2.05 -10.27 -7.37
C ASP A 93 3.05 -11.38 -7.69
N LYS A 94 2.97 -12.51 -6.98
CA LYS A 94 3.78 -13.70 -7.23
C LYS A 94 2.91 -14.83 -7.78
N LYS A 95 3.54 -15.94 -8.16
CA LYS A 95 2.84 -17.10 -8.75
C LYS A 95 1.68 -17.62 -7.87
N LYS A 96 1.85 -17.66 -6.54
CA LYS A 96 0.85 -18.23 -5.60
C LYS A 96 0.37 -17.24 -4.53
N THR A 97 1.07 -16.13 -4.35
CA THR A 97 0.84 -15.20 -3.24
C THR A 97 0.89 -13.77 -3.72
N ILE A 98 0.27 -12.87 -2.96
CA ILE A 98 0.45 -11.44 -3.09
C ILE A 98 1.16 -10.98 -1.82
N SER A 99 2.34 -10.40 -1.97
CA SER A 99 3.20 -10.00 -0.85
C SER A 99 3.18 -8.49 -0.66
N MET A 100 3.01 -8.04 0.59
CA MET A 100 3.19 -6.66 1.03
C MET A 100 4.46 -6.58 1.88
N THR A 101 5.41 -5.75 1.47
CA THR A 101 6.74 -5.57 2.09
C THR A 101 7.10 -4.09 2.17
N ILE A 102 8.06 -3.71 3.00
CA ILE A 102 8.66 -2.37 2.96
C ILE A 102 9.69 -2.29 1.82
N SER A 103 9.75 -1.15 1.13
CA SER A 103 10.75 -0.89 0.09
C SER A 103 12.16 -1.05 0.64
N LYS A 104 13.07 -1.56 -0.20
CA LYS A 104 14.49 -1.68 0.16
C LYS A 104 15.13 -0.31 0.43
N LEU A 105 14.60 0.76 -0.14
CA LEU A 105 15.06 2.13 0.07
C LEU A 105 14.82 2.63 1.50
N ASN A 106 13.97 1.95 2.28
CA ASN A 106 13.66 2.28 3.67
C ASN A 106 14.39 1.38 4.69
N LYS A 107 15.37 0.59 4.25
CA LYS A 107 16.10 -0.39 5.08
C LYS A 107 17.46 0.11 5.57
N ASP A 108 17.76 1.40 5.38
CA ASP A 108 18.94 2.07 5.93
C ASP A 108 18.63 2.72 7.28
#